data_AF-A0A371PRD7-F1
#
_entry.id   AF-A0A371PRD7-F1
#
_cell.length_a   1.000
_cell.length_b   1.000
_cell.length_c   1.000
_cell.angle_alpha   90.00
_cell.angle_beta   90.00
_cell.angle_gamma   90.00
#
_symmetry.space_group_name_H-M   'P 1'
#
loop_
_entity.id
_entity.type
_entity.pdbx_description
1 polymer ?
#
loop_
_entity_poly.entity_id
_entity_poly.type
_entity_poly.pdbx_seq_one_letter_code
_entity_poly.pdbx_strand_id
1 'polypeptide(L)' 'MSATGEARARIQQMRDKAQELKAAAERTTDPDERKRLQEKARRLQSQSEQESLMRGGDIYPAE' A
#
# COMPACT_ATOMS: atom_id res chain seq x y z
N MET A 1 13.86 -14.00 14.64
CA MET A 1 12.68 -13.43 13.96
C MET A 1 13.16 -12.94 12.60
N SER A 2 12.58 -13.43 11.49
CA SER A 2 13.13 -13.24 10.14
C SER A 2 12.73 -11.89 9.56
N ALA A 3 13.71 -11.14 9.03
CA ALA A 3 13.53 -9.82 8.40
C ALA A 3 12.49 -9.81 7.25
N THR A 4 12.14 -10.98 6.72
CA THR A 4 11.11 -11.20 5.69
C THR A 4 9.69 -11.08 6.27
N GLY A 5 9.46 -11.50 7.52
CA GLY A 5 8.15 -11.43 8.18
C GLY A 5 7.75 -10.00 8.54
N GLU A 6 8.70 -9.21 9.03
CA GLU A 6 8.49 -7.79 9.36
C GLU A 6 8.22 -6.93 8.11
N ALA A 7 8.90 -7.24 7.00
CA ALA A 7 8.65 -6.55 5.74
C ALA A 7 7.27 -6.89 5.15
N ARG A 8 6.86 -8.17 5.22
CA ARG A 8 5.51 -8.57 4.81
C ARG A 8 4.44 -7.90 5.67
N ALA A 9 4.67 -7.79 6.98
CA ALA A 9 3.79 -7.07 7.89
C ALA A 9 3.70 -5.58 7.54
N ARG A 10 4.81 -4.91 7.22
CA ARG A 10 4.81 -3.51 6.76
C ARG A 10 4.05 -3.32 5.45
N ILE A 11 4.28 -4.17 4.45
CA ILE A 11 3.54 -4.13 3.17
C ILE A 11 2.04 -4.31 3.41
N GLN A 12 1.66 -5.24 4.30
CA GLN A 12 0.25 -5.45 4.64
C GLN A 12 -0.34 -4.21 5.33
N GLN A 13 0.36 -3.62 6.30
CA GLN A 13 -0.09 -2.38 6.97
C GLN A 13 -0.28 -1.23 5.98
N MET A 14 0.60 -1.09 4.97
CA MET A 14 0.47 -0.06 3.94
C MET A 14 -0.76 -0.30 3.06
N ARG A 15 -1.06 -1.55 2.72
CA ARG A 15 -2.26 -1.93 1.97
C ARG A 15 -3.53 -1.68 2.77
N ASP A 16 -3.54 -2.05 4.05
CA ASP A 16 -4.69 -1.84 4.94
C ASP A 16 -4.98 -0.33 5.07
N LYS A 17 -3.94 0.48 5.27
CA LYS A 17 -4.06 1.94 5.33
C LYS A 17 -4.56 2.56 4.02
N ALA A 18 -4.17 2.00 2.87
CA ALA A 18 -4.69 2.43 1.58
C ALA A 18 -6.18 2.12 1.41
N GLN A 19 -6.65 0.97 1.93
CA GLN A 19 -8.07 0.61 1.95
C GLN A 19 -8.88 1.52 2.88
N GLU A 20 -8.36 1.83 4.07
CA GLU A 20 -8.99 2.79 4.99
C GLU A 20 -9.15 4.17 4.34
N LEU A 21 -8.12 4.66 3.65
CA LEU A 21 -8.18 5.94 2.94
C LEU A 21 -9.18 5.93 1.79
N LYS A 22 -9.34 4.81 1.06
CA LYS A 22 -10.39 4.65 0.04
C LYS A 22 -11.78 4.68 0.68
N ALA A 23 -11.99 3.93 1.76
CA ALA A 23 -13.27 3.91 2.47
C ALA A 23 -13.61 5.29 3.08
N ALA A 24 -12.62 6.03 3.57
CA ALA A 24 -12.80 7.41 4.02
C ALA A 24 -13.16 8.34 2.85
N ALA A 25 -12.55 8.14 1.68
CA ALA A 25 -12.87 8.89 0.47
C ALA A 25 -14.31 8.62 -0.04
N GLU A 26 -14.82 7.41 0.14
CA GLU A 26 -16.21 7.07 -0.20
C GLU A 26 -17.22 7.68 0.77
N ARG A 27 -16.81 7.89 2.02
CA ARG A 27 -17.64 8.49 3.07
C ARG A 27 -17.62 10.02 3.06
N THR A 28 -16.58 10.64 2.51
CA THR A 28 -16.54 12.10 2.41
C THR A 28 -17.42 12.60 1.28
N THR A 29 -18.17 13.66 1.56
CA THR A 29 -19.02 14.35 0.59
C THR A 29 -18.28 15.47 -0.13
N ASP A 30 -17.09 15.85 0.37
CA ASP A 30 -16.25 16.88 -0.23
C ASP A 30 -15.47 16.27 -1.42
N PRO A 31 -15.67 16.77 -2.66
CA PRO A 31 -14.98 16.26 -3.83
C PRO A 31 -13.46 16.48 -3.80
N ASP A 32 -12.97 17.57 -3.19
CA ASP A 32 -11.54 17.86 -3.07
C ASP A 32 -10.90 16.95 -2.01
N GLU A 33 -11.59 16.74 -0.88
CA GLU A 33 -11.13 15.81 0.15
C GLU A 33 -11.13 14.37 -0.36
N ARG A 34 -12.18 13.95 -1.08
CA ARG A 34 -12.26 12.64 -1.73
C ARG A 34 -11.07 12.42 -2.66
N LYS A 35 -10.75 13.41 -3.50
CA LYS A 35 -9.63 13.34 -4.44
C LYS A 35 -8.30 13.19 -3.68
N ARG A 36 -8.08 14.00 -2.64
CA ARG A 36 -6.87 13.90 -1.80
C ARG A 36 -6.72 12.53 -1.13
N LEU A 37 -7.82 11.98 -0.60
CA LEU A 37 -7.81 10.66 0.06
C LEU A 37 -7.54 9.53 -0.95
N GLN A 38 -8.16 9.59 -2.14
CA GLN A 38 -7.90 8.64 -3.22
C GLN A 38 -6.45 8.71 -3.72
N GLU A 39 -5.89 9.91 -3.89
CA GLU A 39 -4.49 10.10 -4.28
C GLU A 39 -3.53 9.55 -3.22
N LYS A 40 -3.79 9.81 -1.93
CA LYS A 40 -3.01 9.23 -0.83
C LYS A 40 -3.08 7.70 -0.81
N ALA A 41 -4.27 7.13 -1.02
CA ALA A 41 -4.45 5.68 -1.09
C ALA A 41 -3.67 5.06 -2.26
N ARG A 42 -3.74 5.66 -3.46
CA ARG A 42 -2.97 5.22 -4.63
C ARG A 42 -1.47 5.28 -4.38
N ARG A 43 -0.99 6.36 -3.75
CA ARG A 43 0.43 6.52 -3.41
C ARG A 43 0.90 5.43 -2.44
N LEU A 44 0.14 5.15 -1.38
CA LEU A 44 0.45 4.09 -0.43
C LEU A 44 0.48 2.70 -1.09
N GLN A 45 -0.47 2.43 -1.99
CA GLN A 45 -0.51 1.17 -2.72
C GLN A 45 0.72 1.01 -3.63
N SER A 46 1.07 2.05 -4.40
CA SER A 46 2.27 2.07 -5.24
C SER A 46 3.56 1.93 -4.45
N GLN A 47 3.67 2.59 -3.28
CA GLN A 47 4.83 2.41 -2.39
C GLN A 47 4.91 0.98 -1.85
N SER A 48 3.77 0.36 -1.49
CA SER A 48 3.75 -1.04 -1.04
C SER A 48 4.19 -2.01 -2.13
N GLU A 49 3.83 -1.73 -3.39
CA GLU A 49 4.24 -2.52 -4.55
C GLU A 49 5.72 -2.32 -4.85
N GLN A 50 6.23 -1.09 -4.80
CA GLN A 50 7.66 -0.80 -4.97
C GLN A 50 8.51 -1.44 -3.86
N GLU A 51 8.09 -1.37 -2.60
CA GLU A 51 8.79 -2.05 -1.50
C GLU A 51 8.71 -3.58 -1.65
N SER A 52 7.59 -4.11 -2.16
CA SER A 52 7.46 -5.53 -2.47
C SER A 52 8.32 -5.97 -3.65
N LEU A 53 8.49 -5.13 -4.68
CA LEU A 53 9.26 -5.41 -5.90
C LEU A 53 10.77 -5.25 -5.66
N MET A 54 11.20 -4.16 -5.01
CA MET A 54 12.61 -3.94 -4.67
C MET A 54 13.15 -5.00 -3.70
N ARG A 55 12.28 -5.58 -2.86
CA ARG A 55 12.66 -6.64 -1.91
C ARG A 55 12.32 -8.05 -2.40
N GLY A 56 11.45 -8.16 -3.41
CA GLY A 56 11.11 -9.39 -4.12
C GLY A 56 12.02 -9.67 -5.32
N GLY A 57 12.92 -8.74 -5.67
CA GLY A 57 13.96 -8.94 -6.69
C GLY A 57 14.98 -10.03 -6.36
N ASP A 58 15.00 -10.54 -5.13
CA ASP A 58 15.76 -11.73 -4.70
C ASP A 58 14.89 -13.00 -4.58
N ILE A 59 13.61 -12.96 -4.96
CA ILE A 59 12.70 -14.11 -4.88
C ILE A 59 11.89 -14.26 -6.17
N TYR A 60 12.60 -14.41 -7.29
CA TYR A 60 12.14 -15.19 -8.44
C TYR A 60 13.36 -15.87 -9.08
N PRO A 61 13.65 -17.17 -8.82
CA PRO A 61 14.23 -17.98 -9.87
C PRO A 61 13.13 -18.11 -10.92
N ALA A 62 13.30 -17.45 -12.07
CA ALA A 62 12.60 -17.86 -13.26
C ALA A 62 13.17 -19.22 -13.66
N GLU A 63 12.45 -20.29 -13.35
CA GLU A 63 12.54 -21.54 -14.13
C GLU A 63 11.66 -21.42 -15.38
#